data_AF-A0A970EHW0-F1
#
_entry.id   AF-A0A970EHW0-F1
#
_cell.length_a   1.000
_cell.length_b   1.000
_cell.length_c   1.000
_cell.angle_alpha   90.00
_cell.angle_beta   90.00
_cell.angle_gamma   90.00
#
_symmetry.space_group_name_H-M   'P 1'
#
loop_
_entity.id
_entity.type
_entity.pdbx_description
1 polymer ?
#
loop_
_entity_poly.entity_id
_entity_poly.type
_entity_poly.pdbx_seq_one_letter_code
_entity_poly.pdbx_strand_id
1 'polypeptide(L)'
;MQTQVNSSKETGFRKNLAIELLDKETRKKYLHTEKHSMLDLLKDMYRPVLKDGGLVAASIGYAIFSGLLPLLSVLIVHILVGLLTEANVEASRLIMVAGLYAALFILCTSVSSQLKGRNSTKFMLLRLKALNKMLDKHMTMDYGLYENPSFLDDLGNWSRSLASNNTGLEGSYHKIFELGGTFISLILLGGLLFMVSPLIALVAIVFVIVFYLAQRNITSYKHRRREELQRVGRRSGKFARKASDFRYGKDMRLFRMEDRFQRAFKPLLLAYEKLYKAFTMRELQLSFLESAALVLIDIVSF
;
A
#
# COMPACT_ATOMS: atom_id res chain seq x y z
N MET A 1 -34.65 -11.22 7.34
CA MET A 1 -34.54 -12.03 8.57
C MET A 1 -33.77 -11.22 9.59
N GLN A 2 -34.49 -10.59 10.51
CA GLN A 2 -33.92 -9.82 11.62
C GLN A 2 -33.37 -10.81 12.66
N THR A 3 -32.06 -10.83 12.86
CA THR A 3 -31.48 -11.53 14.01
C THR A 3 -31.61 -10.59 15.20
N GLN A 4 -32.65 -10.83 16.01
CA GLN A 4 -32.83 -10.20 17.30
C GLN A 4 -31.60 -10.48 18.16
N VAL A 5 -30.84 -9.42 18.49
CA VAL A 5 -29.88 -9.47 19.57
C VAL A 5 -30.71 -9.46 20.85
N ASN A 6 -30.71 -10.62 21.50
CA ASN A 6 -31.42 -10.90 22.74
C ASN A 6 -31.01 -9.87 23.81
N SER A 7 -31.92 -8.95 24.13
CA SER A 7 -31.80 -8.00 25.24
C SER A 7 -32.17 -8.73 26.53
N SER A 8 -31.26 -9.57 27.03
CA SER A 8 -31.33 -10.02 28.43
C SER A 8 -30.87 -8.87 29.32
N LYS A 9 -31.81 -8.31 30.10
CA LYS A 9 -31.54 -7.39 31.20
C LYS A 9 -30.67 -8.10 32.24
N GLU A 10 -29.35 -7.94 32.15
CA GLU A 10 -28.46 -8.13 33.28
C GLU A 10 -28.46 -6.85 34.12
N THR A 11 -28.98 -6.91 35.33
CA THR A 11 -28.78 -5.94 36.41
C THR A 11 -27.32 -5.99 36.90
N GLY A 12 -26.38 -5.62 36.03
CA GLY A 12 -24.98 -5.40 36.33
C GLY A 12 -24.59 -4.00 35.87
N PHE A 13 -23.81 -3.27 36.67
CA PHE A 13 -23.24 -1.99 36.26
C PHE A 13 -22.64 -2.12 34.85
N ARG A 14 -23.09 -1.28 33.92
CA ARG A 14 -22.53 -1.23 32.57
C ARG A 14 -21.02 -1.04 32.72
N LYS A 15 -20.23 -2.04 32.33
CA LYS A 15 -18.78 -2.02 32.46
C LYS A 15 -18.23 -0.76 31.81
N ASN A 16 -17.45 0.02 32.56
CA ASN A 16 -16.84 1.23 32.05
C ASN A 16 -15.60 0.85 31.24
N LEU A 17 -15.80 0.64 29.93
CA LEU A 17 -14.74 0.29 28.99
C LEU A 17 -13.58 1.29 29.01
N ALA A 18 -13.82 2.57 29.34
CA ALA A 18 -12.77 3.56 29.42
C ALA A 18 -11.75 3.27 30.53
N ILE A 19 -12.19 2.63 31.63
CA ILE A 19 -11.33 2.24 32.75
C ILE A 19 -10.72 0.87 32.49
N GLU A 20 -11.53 -0.11 32.06
CA GLU A 20 -11.05 -1.49 31.83
C GLU A 20 -9.99 -1.57 30.73
N LEU A 21 -10.07 -0.73 29.69
CA LEU A 21 -9.13 -0.70 28.58
C LEU A 21 -7.87 0.15 28.86
N LEU A 22 -7.69 0.66 30.08
CA LEU A 22 -6.40 1.23 30.50
C LEU A 22 -5.31 0.15 30.53
N ASP A 23 -5.67 -1.05 31.02
CA ASP A 23 -4.78 -2.20 30.99
C ASP A 23 -4.44 -2.61 29.56
N LYS A 24 -3.15 -2.88 29.31
CA LYS A 24 -2.63 -3.12 27.97
C LYS A 24 -3.05 -4.48 27.42
N GLU A 25 -3.06 -5.51 28.26
CA GLU A 25 -3.41 -6.87 27.84
C GLU A 25 -4.90 -6.97 27.51
N THR A 26 -5.73 -6.43 28.41
CA THR A 26 -7.19 -6.36 28.25
C THR A 26 -7.56 -5.58 27.00
N ARG A 27 -6.92 -4.43 26.77
CA ARG A 27 -7.13 -3.62 25.56
C ARG A 27 -6.70 -4.32 24.28
N LYS A 28 -5.55 -5.00 24.28
CA LYS A 28 -5.10 -5.77 23.12
C LYS A 28 -6.05 -6.90 22.80
N LYS A 29 -6.55 -7.64 23.80
CA LYS A 29 -7.54 -8.69 23.61
C LYS A 29 -8.88 -8.16 23.07
N TYR A 30 -9.27 -6.96 23.50
CA TYR A 30 -10.47 -6.28 23.02
C TYR A 30 -10.35 -5.82 21.55
N LEU A 31 -9.23 -5.20 21.17
CA LEU A 31 -9.01 -4.66 19.83
C LEU A 31 -8.51 -5.71 18.82
N HIS A 32 -7.81 -6.73 19.30
CA HIS A 32 -7.20 -7.80 18.53
C HIS A 32 -7.62 -9.15 19.12
N THR A 33 -8.87 -9.54 18.84
CA THR A 33 -9.47 -10.78 19.34
C THR A 33 -8.68 -12.03 18.93
N GLU A 34 -8.02 -12.00 17.77
CA GLU A 34 -7.18 -13.10 17.28
C GLU A 34 -5.90 -12.59 16.61
N LYS A 35 -4.83 -13.41 16.65
CA LYS A 35 -3.64 -13.18 15.84
C LYS A 35 -3.91 -13.63 14.41
N HIS A 36 -4.33 -12.72 13.56
CA HIS A 36 -4.46 -12.99 12.13
C HIS A 36 -3.10 -12.93 11.43
N SER A 37 -2.83 -13.89 10.53
CA SER A 37 -1.71 -13.76 9.60
C SER A 37 -1.97 -12.60 8.63
N MET A 38 -0.91 -12.01 8.10
CA MET A 38 -1.03 -10.98 7.06
C MET A 38 -1.83 -11.47 5.85
N LEU A 39 -1.66 -12.75 5.48
CA LEU A 39 -2.38 -13.36 4.36
C LEU A 39 -3.87 -13.51 4.65
N ASP A 40 -4.25 -13.85 5.88
CA ASP A 40 -5.66 -13.97 6.28
C ASP A 40 -6.33 -12.60 6.25
N LEU A 41 -5.65 -11.57 6.77
CA LEU A 41 -6.13 -10.19 6.69
C LEU A 41 -6.30 -9.73 5.25
N LEU A 42 -5.32 -9.99 4.37
CA LEU A 42 -5.42 -9.64 2.96
C LEU A 42 -6.55 -10.38 2.25
N LYS A 43 -6.74 -11.68 2.55
CA LYS A 43 -7.82 -12.49 2.01
C LYS A 43 -9.18 -11.96 2.43
N ASP A 44 -9.35 -11.64 3.71
CA ASP A 44 -10.60 -11.10 4.23
C ASP A 44 -10.88 -9.69 3.71
N MET A 45 -9.85 -8.84 3.62
CA MET A 45 -9.95 -7.51 3.02
C MET A 45 -10.35 -7.59 1.54
N TYR A 46 -9.79 -8.52 0.77
CA TYR A 46 -10.06 -8.66 -0.67
C TYR A 46 -11.29 -9.50 -1.00
N ARG A 47 -11.86 -10.21 -0.01
CA ARG A 47 -13.07 -11.04 -0.16
C ARG A 47 -14.26 -10.33 -0.84
N PRO A 48 -14.56 -9.04 -0.58
CA PRO A 48 -15.62 -8.32 -1.30
C PRO A 48 -15.34 -8.20 -2.80
N VAL A 49 -14.08 -8.08 -3.21
CA VAL A 49 -13.68 -8.03 -4.62
C VAL A 49 -13.88 -9.39 -5.29
N LEU A 50 -13.51 -10.48 -4.60
CA LEU A 50 -13.69 -11.86 -5.11
C LEU A 50 -15.15 -12.27 -5.27
N LYS A 51 -16.07 -11.64 -4.54
CA LYS A 51 -17.52 -11.92 -4.64
C LYS A 51 -18.18 -11.26 -5.84
N ASP A 52 -17.61 -10.18 -6.38
CA ASP A 52 -18.13 -9.52 -7.59
C ASP A 52 -17.49 -10.18 -8.81
N GLY A 53 -18.24 -11.07 -9.47
CA GLY A 53 -17.77 -11.79 -10.66
C GLY A 53 -17.32 -10.85 -11.79
N GLY A 54 -17.90 -9.65 -11.89
CA GLY A 54 -17.47 -8.64 -12.85
C GLY A 54 -16.10 -8.05 -12.51
N LEU A 55 -15.80 -7.84 -11.22
CA LEU A 55 -14.46 -7.43 -10.79
C LEU A 55 -13.43 -8.53 -11.06
N VAL A 56 -13.76 -9.79 -10.77
CA VAL A 56 -12.86 -10.93 -11.02
C VAL A 56 -12.57 -11.08 -12.51
N ALA A 57 -13.59 -11.04 -13.37
CA ALA A 57 -13.41 -11.08 -14.82
C ALA A 57 -12.55 -9.91 -15.32
N ALA A 58 -12.78 -8.71 -14.78
CA ALA A 58 -11.98 -7.54 -15.13
C ALA A 58 -10.53 -7.64 -14.63
N SER A 59 -10.26 -8.29 -13.50
CA SER A 59 -8.90 -8.58 -13.00
C SER A 59 -8.16 -9.54 -13.92
N ILE A 60 -8.83 -10.60 -14.37
CA ILE A 60 -8.24 -11.56 -15.31
C ILE A 60 -7.96 -10.89 -16.65
N GLY A 61 -8.93 -10.15 -17.21
CA GLY A 61 -8.75 -9.40 -18.44
C GLY A 61 -7.60 -8.39 -18.33
N TYR A 62 -7.54 -7.64 -17.23
CA TYR A 62 -6.45 -6.71 -16.98
C TYR A 62 -5.10 -7.42 -16.89
N ALA A 63 -5.02 -8.55 -16.18
CA ALA A 63 -3.80 -9.31 -16.02
C ALA A 63 -3.23 -9.77 -17.38
N ILE A 64 -4.10 -10.24 -18.28
CA ILE A 64 -3.70 -10.67 -19.62
C ILE A 64 -3.22 -9.47 -20.44
N PHE A 65 -4.06 -8.44 -20.62
CA PHE A 65 -3.74 -7.33 -21.52
C PHE A 65 -2.58 -6.46 -21.02
N SER A 66 -2.52 -6.15 -19.72
CA SER A 66 -1.40 -5.41 -19.16
C SER A 66 -0.13 -6.27 -19.08
N GLY A 67 -0.27 -7.56 -18.82
CA GLY A 67 0.83 -8.50 -18.71
C GLY A 67 1.56 -8.73 -20.04
N LEU A 68 0.84 -8.65 -21.16
CA LEU A 68 1.38 -8.76 -22.52
C LEU A 68 2.16 -7.51 -22.95
N LEU A 69 1.86 -6.32 -22.42
CA LEU A 69 2.46 -5.06 -22.88
C LEU A 69 4.00 -5.05 -22.78
N PRO A 70 4.63 -5.49 -21.67
CA PRO A 70 6.08 -5.56 -21.59
C PRO A 70 6.70 -6.53 -22.60
N LEU A 71 6.08 -7.69 -22.82
CA LEU A 71 6.55 -8.67 -23.82
C LEU A 71 6.49 -8.07 -25.22
N LEU A 72 5.36 -7.44 -25.56
CA LEU A 72 5.22 -6.69 -26.80
C LEU A 72 6.37 -5.66 -26.91
N SER A 73 6.54 -4.79 -25.92
CA SER A 73 7.58 -3.76 -25.95
C SER A 73 9.00 -4.28 -26.24
N VAL A 74 9.34 -5.51 -25.87
CA VAL A 74 10.65 -6.12 -26.19
C VAL A 74 10.66 -6.69 -27.61
N LEU A 75 9.59 -7.37 -28.03
CA LEU A 75 9.50 -8.02 -29.34
C LEU A 75 9.43 -7.05 -30.52
N ILE A 76 8.98 -5.81 -30.33
CA ILE A 76 8.87 -4.81 -31.40
C ILE A 76 10.22 -4.60 -32.10
N VAL A 77 11.31 -4.48 -31.32
CA VAL A 77 12.65 -4.24 -31.85
C VAL A 77 13.12 -5.45 -32.65
N HIS A 78 12.93 -6.66 -32.10
CA HIS A 78 13.34 -7.89 -32.77
C HIS A 78 12.62 -8.10 -34.11
N ILE A 79 11.30 -7.87 -34.14
CA ILE A 79 10.48 -8.04 -35.36
C ILE A 79 10.85 -7.00 -36.41
N LEU A 80 10.94 -5.72 -36.03
CA LEU A 80 11.26 -4.65 -36.99
C LEU A 80 12.68 -4.76 -37.52
N VAL A 81 13.66 -5.09 -36.68
CA VAL A 81 15.06 -5.30 -37.12
C VAL A 81 15.15 -6.53 -38.01
N GLY A 82 14.51 -7.63 -37.65
CA GLY A 82 14.47 -8.85 -38.48
C GLY A 82 13.91 -8.57 -39.87
N LEU A 83 12.80 -7.82 -39.93
CA LEU A 83 12.20 -7.37 -41.19
C LEU A 83 13.12 -6.43 -41.97
N LEU A 84 13.89 -5.55 -41.33
CA LEU A 84 14.82 -4.65 -42.03
C LEU A 84 16.05 -5.36 -42.59
N THR A 85 16.43 -6.51 -42.01
CA THR A 85 17.58 -7.31 -42.45
C THR A 85 17.27 -8.29 -43.59
N GLU A 86 16.00 -8.48 -43.95
CA GLU A 86 15.61 -9.32 -45.10
C GLU A 86 16.02 -8.64 -46.43
N ALA A 87 16.60 -9.41 -47.37
CA ALA A 87 17.19 -8.87 -48.59
C ALA A 87 16.18 -8.30 -49.63
N ASN A 88 14.87 -8.51 -49.44
CA ASN A 88 13.82 -8.14 -50.40
C ASN A 88 12.58 -7.56 -49.69
N VAL A 89 12.76 -6.47 -48.95
CA VAL A 89 11.68 -5.89 -48.15
C VAL A 89 10.96 -4.82 -48.95
N GLU A 90 9.73 -5.11 -49.32
CA GLU A 90 8.81 -4.07 -49.79
C GLU A 90 8.42 -3.15 -48.63
N ALA A 91 8.53 -1.84 -48.83
CA ALA A 91 8.14 -0.84 -47.83
C ALA A 91 6.67 -1.00 -47.37
N SER A 92 5.79 -1.47 -48.26
CA SER A 92 4.39 -1.80 -47.98
C SER A 92 4.24 -2.85 -46.86
N ARG A 93 5.06 -3.91 -46.90
CA ARG A 93 5.04 -5.00 -45.92
C ARG A 93 5.51 -4.52 -44.55
N LEU A 94 6.57 -3.71 -44.51
CA LEU A 94 7.08 -3.13 -43.27
C LEU A 94 6.03 -2.22 -42.60
N ILE A 95 5.43 -1.31 -43.37
CA ILE A 95 4.38 -0.40 -42.88
C ILE A 95 3.17 -1.19 -42.38
N MET A 96 2.76 -2.24 -43.09
CA MET A 96 1.63 -3.08 -42.68
C MET A 96 1.91 -3.81 -41.36
N VAL A 97 3.08 -4.42 -41.20
CA VAL A 97 3.44 -5.11 -39.95
C VAL A 97 3.56 -4.13 -38.79
N ALA A 98 4.22 -2.98 -38.99
CA ALA A 98 4.31 -1.93 -37.99
C ALA A 98 2.92 -1.40 -37.60
N GLY A 99 2.02 -1.21 -38.56
CA GLY A 99 0.65 -0.78 -38.34
C GLY A 99 -0.17 -1.79 -37.54
N LEU A 100 -0.10 -3.07 -37.89
CA LEU A 100 -0.76 -4.15 -37.15
C LEU A 100 -0.24 -4.24 -35.71
N TYR A 101 1.08 -4.11 -35.56
CA TYR A 101 1.74 -4.13 -34.26
C TYR A 101 1.29 -2.96 -33.38
N ALA A 102 1.28 -1.75 -33.94
CA ALA A 102 0.79 -0.55 -33.26
C ALA A 102 -0.69 -0.70 -32.87
N ALA A 103 -1.53 -1.25 -33.75
CA ALA A 103 -2.93 -1.52 -33.45
C ALA A 103 -3.09 -2.49 -32.28
N LEU A 104 -2.33 -3.59 -32.26
CA LEU A 104 -2.32 -4.54 -31.15
C LEU A 104 -1.88 -3.88 -29.83
N PHE A 105 -0.80 -3.09 -29.86
CA PHE A 105 -0.30 -2.40 -28.68
C PHE A 105 -1.32 -1.38 -28.14
N ILE A 106 -1.96 -0.61 -29.02
CA ILE A 106 -3.03 0.33 -28.68
C ILE A 106 -4.22 -0.41 -28.09
N LEU A 107 -4.63 -1.55 -28.67
CA LEU A 107 -5.73 -2.37 -28.14
C LEU A 107 -5.42 -2.88 -26.73
N CYS A 108 -4.26 -3.49 -26.51
CA CYS A 108 -3.85 -3.97 -25.19
C CYS A 108 -3.79 -2.83 -24.15
N THR A 109 -3.23 -1.69 -24.54
CA THR A 109 -3.12 -0.51 -23.66
C THR A 109 -4.50 0.07 -23.35
N SER A 110 -5.36 0.18 -24.35
CA SER A 110 -6.71 0.74 -24.19
C SER A 110 -7.58 -0.14 -23.30
N VAL A 111 -7.59 -1.46 -23.55
CA VAL A 111 -8.39 -2.40 -22.76
C VAL A 111 -7.91 -2.43 -21.31
N SER A 112 -6.60 -2.55 -21.08
CA SER A 112 -6.05 -2.56 -19.71
C SER A 112 -6.32 -1.25 -18.96
N SER A 113 -6.16 -0.09 -19.62
CA SER A 113 -6.45 1.22 -19.03
C SER A 113 -7.94 1.37 -18.68
N GLN A 114 -8.84 0.97 -19.58
CA GLN A 114 -10.28 1.04 -19.36
C GLN A 114 -10.75 0.11 -18.23
N LEU A 115 -10.20 -1.10 -18.13
CA LEU A 115 -10.50 -2.04 -17.05
C LEU A 115 -10.05 -1.47 -15.68
N LYS A 116 -8.84 -0.90 -15.64
CA LYS A 116 -8.32 -0.24 -14.43
C LYS A 116 -9.18 0.95 -14.03
N GLY A 117 -9.51 1.84 -14.97
CA GLY A 117 -10.32 3.03 -14.72
C GLY A 117 -11.72 2.69 -14.18
N ARG A 118 -12.42 1.75 -14.82
CA ARG A 118 -13.77 1.33 -14.41
C ARG A 118 -13.80 0.67 -13.03
N ASN A 119 -12.80 -0.17 -12.72
CA ASN A 119 -12.73 -0.86 -11.44
C ASN A 119 -12.37 0.08 -10.28
N SER A 120 -11.65 1.17 -10.55
CA SER A 120 -11.33 2.19 -9.55
C SER A 120 -12.58 2.72 -8.84
N THR A 121 -13.64 3.02 -9.59
CA THR A 121 -14.90 3.50 -9.02
C THR A 121 -15.55 2.46 -8.10
N LYS A 122 -15.50 1.18 -8.46
CA LYS A 122 -16.02 0.09 -7.62
C LYS A 122 -15.19 -0.07 -6.34
N PHE A 123 -13.86 0.03 -6.44
CA PHE A 123 -12.97 -0.02 -5.27
C PHE A 123 -13.22 1.16 -4.32
N MET A 124 -13.44 2.36 -4.86
CA MET A 124 -13.85 3.52 -4.06
C MET A 124 -15.15 3.26 -3.31
N LEU A 125 -16.16 2.69 -3.98
CA LEU A 125 -17.45 2.37 -3.35
C LEU A 125 -17.30 1.35 -2.22
N LEU A 126 -16.44 0.33 -2.38
CA LEU A 126 -16.11 -0.61 -1.32
C LEU A 126 -15.44 0.09 -0.12
N ARG A 127 -14.49 1.00 -0.38
CA ARG A 127 -13.84 1.79 0.67
C ARG A 127 -14.84 2.69 1.40
N LEU A 128 -15.74 3.36 0.68
CA LEU A 128 -16.76 4.23 1.27
C LEU A 128 -17.74 3.46 2.17
N LYS A 129 -18.13 2.24 1.78
CA LYS A 129 -18.93 1.36 2.64
C LYS A 129 -18.19 1.00 3.93
N ALA A 130 -16.90 0.66 3.84
CA ALA A 130 -16.07 0.38 5.01
C ALA A 130 -15.89 1.62 5.90
N LEU A 131 -15.70 2.79 5.29
CA LEU A 131 -15.60 4.08 5.97
C LEU A 131 -16.89 4.40 6.74
N ASN A 132 -18.06 4.26 6.11
CA ASN A 132 -19.35 4.50 6.78
C ASN A 132 -19.55 3.57 7.97
N LYS A 133 -19.23 2.27 7.83
CA LYS A 133 -19.32 1.31 8.94
C LYS A 133 -18.39 1.67 10.10
N MET A 134 -17.17 2.11 9.81
CA MET A 134 -16.21 2.51 10.84
C MET A 134 -16.59 3.84 11.49
N LEU A 135 -17.13 4.80 10.73
CA LEU A 135 -17.66 6.06 11.26
C LEU A 135 -18.84 5.82 12.18
N ASP A 136 -19.81 4.99 11.77
CA ASP A 136 -20.95 4.61 12.61
C ASP A 136 -20.49 3.98 13.93
N LYS A 137 -19.57 3.02 13.87
CA LYS A 137 -19.00 2.41 15.08
C LYS A 137 -18.21 3.39 15.95
N HIS A 138 -17.47 4.30 15.33
CA HIS A 138 -16.72 5.32 16.06
C HIS A 138 -17.69 6.27 16.76
N MET A 139 -18.69 6.81 16.06
CA MET A 139 -19.67 7.75 16.61
C MET A 139 -20.55 7.16 17.72
N THR A 140 -20.80 5.85 17.68
CA THR A 140 -21.63 5.14 18.67
C THR A 140 -20.84 4.55 19.85
N MET A 141 -19.51 4.69 19.87
CA MET A 141 -18.70 4.17 20.99
C MET A 141 -18.88 5.01 22.26
N ASP A 142 -18.68 4.39 23.43
CA ASP A 142 -18.84 5.06 24.72
C ASP A 142 -17.96 6.32 24.83
N TYR A 143 -18.53 7.41 25.35
CA TYR A 143 -17.86 8.71 25.42
C TYR A 143 -16.49 8.64 26.10
N GLY A 144 -16.35 7.87 27.19
CA GLY A 144 -15.09 7.72 27.90
C GLY A 144 -13.94 7.15 27.05
N LEU A 145 -14.23 6.42 25.97
CA LEU A 145 -13.22 5.92 25.04
C LEU A 145 -12.59 7.04 24.19
N TYR A 146 -13.32 8.15 23.97
CA TYR A 146 -12.76 9.34 23.32
C TYR A 146 -11.75 10.06 24.22
N GLU A 147 -11.87 9.91 25.54
CA GLU A 147 -10.96 10.52 26.49
C GLU A 147 -9.78 9.62 26.85
N ASN A 148 -9.86 8.31 26.60
CA ASN A 148 -8.80 7.35 26.88
C ASN A 148 -7.65 7.45 25.84
N PRO A 149 -6.48 8.01 26.19
CA PRO A 149 -5.40 8.25 25.21
C PRO A 149 -4.73 6.97 24.73
N SER A 150 -4.70 5.94 25.60
CA SER A 150 -4.10 4.62 25.33
C SER A 150 -4.97 3.79 24.39
N PHE A 151 -6.31 3.88 24.55
CA PHE A 151 -7.26 3.33 23.59
C PHE A 151 -7.10 3.97 22.22
N LEU A 152 -7.05 5.30 22.15
CA LEU A 152 -6.86 6.00 20.88
C LEU A 152 -5.46 5.78 20.25
N ASP A 153 -4.44 5.48 21.05
CA ASP A 153 -3.12 5.06 20.55
C ASP A 153 -3.21 3.68 19.88
N ASP A 154 -3.88 2.71 20.50
CA ASP A 154 -3.95 1.33 20.00
C ASP A 154 -5.01 1.13 18.90
N LEU A 155 -6.15 1.83 18.96
CA LEU A 155 -7.12 1.93 17.85
C LEU A 155 -6.43 2.46 16.57
N GLY A 156 -5.36 3.24 16.78
CA GLY A 156 -4.48 3.70 15.73
C GLY A 156 -5.17 4.60 14.71
N ASN A 157 -4.53 4.75 13.56
CA ASN A 157 -5.02 5.62 12.49
C ASN A 157 -5.99 4.86 11.56
N TRP A 158 -7.06 4.27 12.10
CA TRP A 158 -8.11 3.60 11.29
C TRP A 158 -8.63 4.53 10.19
N SER A 159 -8.79 5.82 10.51
CA SER A 159 -9.24 6.85 9.56
C SER A 159 -8.27 7.02 8.41
N ARG A 160 -6.95 7.01 8.67
CA ARG A 160 -5.92 7.07 7.61
C ARG A 160 -5.99 5.87 6.68
N SER A 161 -6.29 4.68 7.20
CA SER A 161 -6.43 3.46 6.39
C SER A 161 -7.59 3.52 5.39
N LEU A 162 -8.54 4.45 5.58
CA LEU A 162 -9.74 4.62 4.75
C LEU A 162 -9.86 6.01 4.10
N ALA A 163 -8.90 6.90 4.32
CA ALA A 163 -8.98 8.31 3.95
C ALA A 163 -8.60 8.62 2.49
N SER A 164 -7.98 7.66 1.78
CA SER A 164 -7.36 7.91 0.48
C SER A 164 -7.70 6.81 -0.51
N ASN A 165 -7.75 7.19 -1.79
CA ASN A 165 -7.99 6.27 -2.89
C ASN A 165 -6.72 5.49 -3.28
N ASN A 166 -5.55 6.09 -3.06
CA ASN A 166 -4.27 5.53 -3.52
C ASN A 166 -3.52 4.78 -2.43
N THR A 167 -4.02 4.80 -1.18
CA THR A 167 -3.37 4.16 -0.02
C THR A 167 -4.40 3.46 0.85
N GLY A 168 -3.94 2.71 1.85
CA GLY A 168 -4.82 2.00 2.78
C GLY A 168 -5.60 0.88 2.10
N LEU A 169 -6.90 0.77 2.42
CA LEU A 169 -7.76 -0.32 1.94
C LEU A 169 -7.93 -0.30 0.41
N GLU A 170 -8.29 0.85 -0.16
CA GLU A 170 -8.49 0.97 -1.62
C GLU A 170 -7.16 0.83 -2.37
N GLY A 171 -6.08 1.42 -1.87
CA GLY A 171 -4.74 1.22 -2.42
C GLY A 171 -4.34 -0.27 -2.45
N SER A 172 -4.74 -1.05 -1.46
CA SER A 172 -4.51 -2.50 -1.44
C SER A 172 -5.31 -3.21 -2.55
N TYR A 173 -6.55 -2.79 -2.83
CA TYR A 173 -7.34 -3.35 -3.93
C TYR A 173 -6.68 -3.08 -5.28
N HIS A 174 -6.25 -1.83 -5.52
CA HIS A 174 -5.51 -1.46 -6.73
C HIS A 174 -4.22 -2.26 -6.88
N LYS A 175 -3.46 -2.43 -5.81
CA LYS A 175 -2.20 -3.18 -5.87
C LYS A 175 -2.41 -4.66 -6.17
N ILE A 176 -3.37 -5.31 -5.53
CA ILE A 176 -3.70 -6.72 -5.82
C ILE A 176 -4.22 -6.89 -7.24
N PHE A 177 -5.02 -5.94 -7.73
CA PHE A 177 -5.49 -5.92 -9.11
C PHE A 177 -4.34 -5.79 -10.11
N GLU A 178 -3.41 -4.86 -9.87
CA GLU A 178 -2.22 -4.64 -10.70
C GLU A 178 -1.26 -5.83 -10.69
N LEU A 179 -1.12 -6.53 -9.56
CA LEU A 179 -0.23 -7.67 -9.41
C LEU A 179 -0.51 -8.80 -10.41
N GLY A 180 -1.75 -8.97 -10.86
CA GLY A 180 -2.07 -9.95 -11.89
C GLY A 180 -1.32 -9.71 -13.20
N GLY A 181 -1.25 -8.44 -13.64
CA GLY A 181 -0.49 -8.04 -14.84
C GLY A 181 0.99 -8.30 -14.66
N THR A 182 1.54 -7.87 -13.53
CA THR A 182 2.95 -8.10 -13.18
C THR A 182 3.30 -9.58 -13.16
N PHE A 183 2.39 -10.44 -12.67
CA PHE A 183 2.61 -11.88 -12.64
C PHE A 183 2.62 -12.52 -14.03
N ILE A 184 1.71 -12.11 -14.92
CA ILE A 184 1.73 -12.56 -16.32
C ILE A 184 3.00 -12.09 -17.02
N SER A 185 3.40 -10.83 -16.86
CA SER A 185 4.66 -10.32 -17.41
C SER A 185 5.87 -11.07 -16.88
N LEU A 186 5.89 -11.41 -15.59
CA LEU A 186 6.96 -12.20 -14.97
C LEU A 186 7.10 -13.57 -15.63
N ILE A 187 5.98 -14.27 -15.86
CA ILE A 187 6.01 -15.59 -16.52
C ILE A 187 6.51 -15.45 -17.96
N LEU A 188 5.98 -14.49 -18.72
CA LEU A 188 6.31 -14.30 -20.13
C LEU A 188 7.76 -13.86 -20.33
N LEU A 189 8.19 -12.79 -19.65
CA LEU A 189 9.55 -12.26 -19.75
C LEU A 189 10.57 -13.18 -19.06
N GLY A 190 10.21 -13.77 -17.92
CA GLY A 190 11.07 -14.74 -17.23
C GLY A 190 11.29 -15.99 -18.07
N GLY A 191 10.24 -16.50 -18.72
CA GLY A 191 10.34 -17.61 -19.67
C GLY A 191 11.20 -17.27 -20.88
N LEU A 192 11.01 -16.08 -21.48
CA LEU A 192 11.84 -15.59 -22.58
C LEU A 192 13.32 -15.50 -22.17
N LEU A 193 13.60 -14.95 -20.99
CA LEU A 193 14.96 -14.76 -20.50
C LEU A 193 15.64 -16.10 -20.18
N PHE A 194 14.89 -17.09 -19.70
CA PHE A 194 15.37 -18.47 -19.52
C PHE A 194 15.72 -19.15 -20.85
N MET A 195 14.95 -18.90 -21.92
CA MET A 195 15.25 -19.42 -23.26
C MET A 195 16.51 -18.79 -23.87
N VAL A 196 16.78 -17.52 -23.58
CA VAL A 196 17.98 -16.81 -24.08
C VAL A 196 19.24 -17.28 -23.36
N SER A 197 19.23 -17.26 -22.02
CA SER A 197 20.36 -17.73 -21.23
C SER A 197 19.90 -18.11 -19.81
N PRO A 198 19.95 -19.42 -19.45
CA PRO A 198 19.63 -19.86 -18.10
C PRO A 198 20.52 -19.23 -17.01
N LEU A 199 21.74 -18.81 -17.36
CA LEU A 199 22.66 -18.14 -16.43
C LEU A 199 22.15 -16.76 -16.03
N ILE A 200 21.70 -15.95 -17.01
CA ILE A 200 21.15 -14.61 -16.74
C ILE A 200 19.89 -14.74 -15.88
N ALA A 201 19.05 -15.75 -16.15
CA ALA A 201 17.86 -16.04 -15.34
C ALA A 201 18.22 -16.35 -13.88
N LEU A 202 19.26 -17.15 -13.66
CA LEU A 202 19.73 -17.49 -12.32
C LEU A 202 20.22 -16.25 -11.56
N VAL A 203 21.01 -15.39 -12.19
CA VAL A 203 21.50 -14.15 -11.56
C VAL A 203 20.35 -13.18 -11.25
N ALA A 204 19.37 -13.07 -12.15
CA ALA A 204 18.16 -12.28 -11.91
C ALA A 204 17.36 -12.80 -10.68
N ILE A 205 17.23 -14.12 -10.52
CA ILE A 205 16.60 -14.71 -9.33
C ILE A 205 17.38 -14.36 -8.06
N VAL A 206 18.72 -14.46 -8.08
CA VAL A 206 19.57 -14.08 -6.94
C VAL A 206 19.36 -12.61 -6.58
N PHE A 207 19.31 -11.71 -7.57
CA PHE A 207 19.00 -10.29 -7.35
C PHE A 207 17.64 -10.09 -6.69
N VAL A 208 16.59 -10.75 -7.17
CA VAL A 208 15.25 -10.67 -6.58
C VAL A 208 15.24 -11.14 -5.13
N ILE A 209 15.99 -12.20 -4.80
CA ILE A 209 16.12 -12.69 -3.43
C ILE A 209 16.83 -11.65 -2.54
N VAL A 210 17.96 -11.12 -2.98
CA VAL A 210 18.72 -10.09 -2.23
C VAL A 210 17.85 -8.85 -2.01
N PHE A 211 17.19 -8.37 -3.06
CA PHE A 211 16.26 -7.25 -3.00
C PHE A 211 15.11 -7.51 -2.01
N TYR A 212 14.48 -8.68 -2.08
CA TYR A 212 13.41 -9.04 -1.14
C TYR A 212 13.89 -9.07 0.31
N LEU A 213 15.06 -9.64 0.59
CA LEU A 213 15.63 -9.70 1.94
C LEU A 213 15.97 -8.31 2.48
N ALA A 214 16.54 -7.44 1.64
CA ALA A 214 16.79 -6.04 1.97
C ALA A 214 15.49 -5.30 2.32
N GLN A 215 14.49 -5.35 1.43
CA GLN A 215 13.19 -4.71 1.64
C GLN A 215 12.44 -5.25 2.85
N ARG A 216 12.50 -6.57 3.08
CA ARG A 216 11.92 -7.21 4.27
C ARG A 216 12.57 -6.68 5.55
N ASN A 217 13.89 -6.51 5.56
CA ASN A 217 14.62 -5.96 6.71
C ASN A 217 14.20 -4.51 6.99
N ILE A 218 14.18 -3.66 5.97
CA ILE A 218 13.75 -2.25 6.06
C ILE A 218 12.32 -2.18 6.60
N THR A 219 11.40 -2.95 6.01
CA THR A 219 9.99 -2.95 6.38
C THR A 219 9.79 -3.42 7.81
N SER A 220 10.46 -4.51 8.21
CA SER A 220 10.41 -5.03 9.57
C SER A 220 10.97 -4.02 10.59
N TYR A 221 12.05 -3.33 10.25
CA TYR A 221 12.64 -2.28 11.08
C TYR A 221 11.69 -1.08 11.27
N LYS A 222 11.08 -0.58 10.19
CA LYS A 222 10.06 0.48 10.25
C LYS A 222 8.84 0.03 11.06
N HIS A 223 8.40 -1.22 10.88
CA HIS A 223 7.25 -1.78 11.59
C HIS A 223 7.46 -1.87 13.11
N ARG A 224 8.65 -2.32 13.56
CA ARG A 224 9.01 -2.37 14.99
C ARG A 224 8.93 -1.01 15.70
N ARG A 225 9.13 0.09 14.97
CA ARG A 225 9.09 1.47 15.50
C ARG A 225 7.80 2.23 15.15
N ARG A 226 6.78 1.53 14.65
CA ARG A 226 5.50 2.15 14.22
C ARG A 226 4.81 2.86 15.38
N GLU A 227 4.72 2.22 16.55
CA GLU A 227 4.07 2.81 17.74
C GLU A 227 4.78 4.10 18.20
N GLU A 228 6.12 4.08 18.20
CA GLU A 228 6.95 5.25 18.54
C GLU A 228 6.70 6.41 17.57
N LEU A 229 6.73 6.12 16.26
CA LEU A 229 6.44 7.09 15.21
C LEU A 229 5.02 7.66 15.33
N GLN A 230 4.03 6.83 15.62
CA GLN A 230 2.64 7.27 15.80
C GLN A 230 2.49 8.17 17.02
N ARG A 231 3.10 7.81 18.14
CA ARG A 231 3.06 8.61 19.38
C ARG A 231 3.67 9.99 19.18
N VAL A 232 4.88 10.06 18.62
CA VAL A 232 5.58 11.33 18.37
C VAL A 232 4.84 12.15 17.31
N GLY A 233 4.39 11.51 16.23
CA GLY A 233 3.64 12.18 15.16
C GLY A 233 2.30 12.76 15.63
N ARG A 234 1.54 12.03 16.46
CA ARG A 234 0.25 12.50 17.01
C ARG A 234 0.43 13.72 17.90
N ARG A 235 1.43 13.69 18.79
CA ARG A 235 1.76 14.82 19.69
C ARG A 235 2.24 16.01 18.88
N SER A 236 3.22 15.83 18.00
CA SER A 236 3.76 16.90 17.16
C SER A 236 2.68 17.55 16.29
N GLY A 237 1.81 16.75 15.68
CA GLY A 237 0.68 17.25 14.89
C GLY A 237 -0.35 18.03 15.72
N LYS A 238 -0.57 17.68 16.99
CA LYS A 238 -1.42 18.47 17.89
C LYS A 238 -0.81 19.84 18.18
N PHE A 239 0.49 19.90 18.45
CA PHE A 239 1.21 21.16 18.64
C PHE A 239 1.17 22.01 17.36
N ALA A 240 1.51 21.43 16.20
CA ALA A 240 1.46 22.12 14.92
C ALA A 240 0.08 22.73 14.64
N ARG A 241 -1.00 21.96 14.82
CA ARG A 241 -2.38 22.46 14.64
C ARG A 241 -2.73 23.61 15.58
N LYS A 242 -2.33 23.52 16.85
CA LYS A 242 -2.57 24.60 17.82
C LYS A 242 -1.75 25.85 17.50
N ALA A 243 -0.52 25.69 17.03
CA ALA A 243 0.33 26.80 16.61
C ALA A 243 -0.24 27.52 15.38
N SER A 244 -0.86 26.79 14.44
CA SER A 244 -1.46 27.36 13.23
C SER A 244 -2.86 27.96 13.44
N ASP A 245 -3.51 27.71 14.57
CA ASP A 245 -4.88 28.16 14.82
C ASP A 245 -4.89 29.54 15.49
N PHE A 246 -5.36 30.53 14.73
CA PHE A 246 -5.39 31.94 15.14
C PHE A 246 -6.16 32.18 16.44
N ARG A 247 -7.14 31.33 16.77
CA ARG A 247 -7.94 31.44 18.01
C ARG A 247 -7.08 31.40 19.27
N TYR A 248 -5.99 30.62 19.25
CA TYR A 248 -5.06 30.51 20.38
C TYR A 248 -3.99 31.62 20.40
N GLY A 249 -3.89 32.44 19.35
CA GLY A 249 -2.87 33.48 19.23
C GLY A 249 -3.04 34.65 20.21
N LYS A 250 -4.28 34.90 20.66
CA LYS A 250 -4.55 35.89 21.73
C LYS A 250 -4.01 35.39 23.07
N ASP A 251 -4.40 34.18 23.46
CA ASP A 251 -4.00 33.58 24.74
C ASP A 251 -2.49 33.38 24.82
N MET A 252 -1.85 32.98 23.72
CA MET A 252 -0.40 32.82 23.63
C MET A 252 0.34 34.12 24.00
N ARG A 253 -0.14 35.26 23.52
CA ARG A 253 0.43 36.59 23.79
C ARG A 253 0.06 37.08 25.19
N LEU A 254 -1.22 36.97 25.56
CA LEU A 254 -1.74 37.44 26.84
C LEU A 254 -1.06 36.74 28.03
N PHE A 255 -0.87 35.41 27.95
CA PHE A 255 -0.23 34.61 28.97
C PHE A 255 1.28 34.41 28.76
N ARG A 256 1.87 35.04 27.72
CA ARG A 256 3.29 34.90 27.34
C ARG A 256 3.75 33.43 27.30
N MET A 257 2.93 32.57 26.68
CA MET A 257 3.14 31.12 26.66
C MET A 257 4.15 30.63 25.63
N GLU A 258 4.74 31.53 24.82
CA GLU A 258 5.63 31.19 23.72
C GLU A 258 6.79 30.29 24.14
N ASP A 259 7.57 30.68 25.15
CA ASP A 259 8.73 29.91 25.61
C ASP A 259 8.33 28.53 26.15
N ARG A 260 7.19 28.45 26.83
CA ARG A 260 6.68 27.18 27.37
C ARG A 260 6.23 26.27 26.23
N PHE A 261 5.58 26.83 25.22
CA PHE A 261 5.14 26.10 24.04
C PHE A 261 6.35 25.58 23.24
N GLN A 262 7.34 26.43 22.97
CA GLN A 262 8.55 26.05 22.25
C GLN A 262 9.34 24.96 23.00
N ARG A 263 9.51 25.09 24.32
CA ARG A 263 10.16 24.06 25.15
C ARG A 263 9.45 22.71 25.12
N ALA A 264 8.13 22.70 25.00
CA ALA A 264 7.36 21.46 24.88
C ALA A 264 7.39 20.89 23.45
N PHE A 265 7.44 21.74 22.42
CA PHE A 265 7.34 21.32 21.03
C PHE A 265 8.68 20.89 20.41
N LYS A 266 9.76 21.63 20.69
CA LYS A 266 11.12 21.35 20.17
C LYS A 266 11.59 19.90 20.38
N PRO A 267 11.47 19.28 21.58
CA PRO A 267 11.92 17.89 21.76
C PRO A 267 11.08 16.89 20.94
N LEU A 268 9.80 17.18 20.68
CA LEU A 268 8.95 16.33 19.85
C LEU A 268 9.40 16.37 18.37
N LEU A 269 9.76 17.55 17.86
CA LEU A 269 10.30 17.71 16.51
C LEU A 269 11.64 16.97 16.35
N LEU A 270 12.55 17.12 17.31
CA LEU A 270 13.85 16.42 17.28
C LEU A 270 13.69 14.89 17.35
N ALA A 271 12.77 14.40 18.17
CA ALA A 271 12.45 12.97 18.23
C ALA A 271 11.87 12.46 16.90
N TYR A 272 10.99 13.25 16.28
CA TYR A 272 10.40 12.92 14.99
C TYR A 272 11.47 12.86 13.89
N GLU A 273 12.33 13.88 13.82
CA GLU A 273 13.45 13.94 12.87
C GLU A 273 14.43 12.77 13.06
N LYS A 274 14.79 12.46 14.31
CA LYS A 274 15.69 11.35 14.64
C LYS A 274 15.15 10.00 14.15
N LEU A 275 13.83 9.78 14.26
CA LEU A 275 13.19 8.57 13.74
C LEU A 275 13.28 8.48 12.22
N TYR A 276 12.98 9.56 11.51
CA TYR A 276 13.09 9.59 10.05
C TYR A 276 14.54 9.39 9.59
N LYS A 277 15.52 10.08 10.21
CA LYS A 277 16.94 9.85 9.92
C LYS A 277 17.34 8.39 10.12
N ALA A 278 16.87 7.76 11.20
CA ALA A 278 17.15 6.35 11.46
C ALA A 278 16.52 5.41 10.41
N PHE A 279 15.34 5.75 9.87
CA PHE A 279 14.73 5.00 8.78
C PHE A 279 15.48 5.18 7.47
N THR A 280 15.80 6.43 7.10
CA THR A 280 16.53 6.77 5.87
C THR A 280 17.93 6.16 5.86
N MET A 281 18.65 6.20 6.99
CA MET A 281 19.98 5.59 7.09
C MET A 281 19.92 4.07 6.87
N ARG A 282 18.91 3.40 7.45
CA ARG A 282 18.73 1.96 7.28
C ARG A 282 18.39 1.58 5.84
N GLU A 283 17.60 2.41 5.18
CA GLU A 283 17.25 2.26 3.77
C GLU A 283 18.49 2.44 2.89
N LEU A 284 19.27 3.51 3.09
CA LEU A 284 20.49 3.81 2.35
C LEU A 284 21.54 2.69 2.46
N GLN A 285 21.75 2.14 3.65
CA GLN A 285 22.70 1.03 3.87
C GLN A 285 22.34 -0.21 3.05
N LEU A 286 21.05 -0.52 2.92
CA LEU A 286 20.58 -1.72 2.23
C LEU A 286 20.40 -1.47 0.73
N SER A 287 20.03 -0.26 0.31
CA SER A 287 19.99 0.13 -1.11
C SER A 287 21.36 0.01 -1.78
N PHE A 288 22.47 0.23 -1.05
CA PHE A 288 23.80 -0.03 -1.58
C PHE A 288 24.01 -1.50 -1.99
N LEU A 289 23.52 -2.45 -1.18
CA LEU A 289 23.58 -3.88 -1.51
C LEU A 289 22.71 -4.23 -2.72
N GLU A 290 21.54 -3.60 -2.83
CA GLU A 290 20.66 -3.75 -3.99
C GLU A 290 21.35 -3.24 -5.27
N SER A 291 21.99 -2.07 -5.22
CA SER A 291 22.73 -1.52 -6.37
C SER A 291 23.93 -2.39 -6.75
N ALA A 292 24.67 -2.93 -5.78
CA ALA A 292 25.77 -3.84 -6.06
C ALA A 292 25.29 -5.13 -6.75
N ALA A 293 24.15 -5.68 -6.30
CA ALA A 293 23.55 -6.85 -6.93
C ALA A 293 23.04 -6.56 -8.36
N LEU A 294 22.59 -5.33 -8.63
CA LEU A 294 22.19 -4.92 -9.98
C LEU A 294 23.38 -4.87 -10.93
N VAL A 295 24.51 -4.28 -10.50
CA VAL A 295 25.74 -4.22 -11.30
C VAL A 295 26.25 -5.62 -11.65
N LEU A 296 26.09 -6.61 -10.76
CA LEU A 296 26.45 -7.99 -11.05
C LEU A 296 25.60 -8.59 -12.19
N ILE A 297 24.32 -8.23 -12.31
CA ILE A 297 23.49 -8.65 -13.45
C ILE A 297 24.06 -8.08 -14.75
N ASP A 298 24.41 -6.80 -14.76
CA ASP A 298 24.93 -6.12 -15.96
C ASP A 298 26.26 -6.74 -16.41
N ILE A 299 27.14 -7.10 -15.47
CA ILE A 299 28.42 -7.77 -15.76
C ILE A 299 28.20 -9.15 -16.38
N VAL A 300 27.22 -9.92 -15.89
CA VAL A 300 26.94 -11.27 -16.41
C VAL A 300 26.17 -11.22 -17.75
N SER A 301 25.51 -10.10 -18.02
CA SER A 301 24.73 -9.89 -19.26
C SER A 301 25.57 -9.37 -20.42
N PHE A 302 26.80 -8.90 -20.16
CA PHE A 302 27.80 -8.47 -21.15
C PHE A 302 28.65 -9.65 -21.63
#